data_AF-A0A560WNU2-F1
#
_entry.id   AF-A0A560WNU2-F1
#
_cell.length_a   1.000
_cell.length_b   1.000
_cell.length_c   1.000
_cell.angle_alpha   90.00
_cell.angle_beta   90.00
_cell.angle_gamma   90.00
#
_symmetry.space_group_name_H-M   'P 1'
#
loop_
_entity.id
_entity.type
_entity.pdbx_description
1 polymer ?
#
loop_
_entity_poly.entity_id
_entity_poly.type
_entity_poly.pdbx_seq_one_letter_code
_entity_poly.pdbx_strand_id
1 'polypeptide(L)'
;MPSDEANTAVRQAEVTAAQRMIEQAADRHGLWPRKLIGDTGYGSAGVLAWLVHERGIEPHVPVFDKSARSDGAFERSDFTLDYEDDSYTCPAGKRLRPRNRNFASPRRGRQGRLHPLPSPQQDCSGCARKPRCTPIQPSRKLTRSIHEGARDLARTLSQEDAWVASRRER
;
A
#
# COMPACT_ATOMS: atom_id res chain seq x y z
N MET A 1 -24.53 -1.88 19.47
CA MET A 1 -23.55 -2.14 18.39
C MET A 1 -24.17 -1.85 17.01
N PRO A 2 -24.19 -0.56 16.55
CA PRO A 2 -24.41 -0.23 15.14
C PRO A 2 -23.42 0.84 14.59
N SER A 3 -22.18 0.92 15.10
CA SER A 3 -21.32 2.10 14.95
C SER A 3 -20.34 2.10 13.75
N ASP A 4 -19.96 0.93 13.23
CA ASP A 4 -18.88 0.84 12.23
C ASP A 4 -19.32 1.19 10.81
N GLU A 5 -20.58 0.91 10.47
CA GLU A 5 -21.11 1.11 9.11
C GLU A 5 -21.37 2.59 8.81
N ALA A 6 -21.90 3.32 9.79
CA ALA A 6 -22.11 4.77 9.69
C ALA A 6 -20.78 5.54 9.57
N ASN A 7 -19.76 5.16 10.34
CA ASN A 7 -18.44 5.79 10.28
C ASN A 7 -17.76 5.54 8.93
N THR A 8 -17.90 4.34 8.38
CA THR A 8 -17.35 3.99 7.05
C THR A 8 -18.04 4.78 5.93
N ALA A 9 -19.37 4.93 5.98
CA ALA A 9 -20.14 5.68 4.98
C ALA A 9 -19.79 7.18 4.98
N VAL A 10 -19.65 7.80 6.16
CA VAL A 10 -19.23 9.20 6.30
C VAL A 10 -17.84 9.41 5.68
N ARG A 11 -16.89 8.54 6.02
CA ARG A 11 -15.51 8.60 5.52
C ARG A 11 -15.43 8.45 4.00
N GLN A 12 -16.28 7.59 3.42
CA GLN A 12 -16.38 7.44 1.97
C GLN A 12 -16.96 8.70 1.29
N ALA A 13 -17.94 9.35 1.93
CA ALA A 13 -18.52 10.60 1.45
C ALA A 13 -17.50 11.75 1.49
N GLU A 14 -16.72 11.87 2.57
CA GLU A 14 -15.62 12.85 2.71
C GLU A 14 -14.57 12.69 1.62
N VAL A 15 -14.11 11.46 1.38
CA VAL A 15 -13.17 11.14 0.31
C VAL A 15 -13.73 11.55 -1.06
N THR A 16 -14.99 11.23 -1.32
CA THR A 16 -15.65 11.56 -2.59
C THR A 16 -15.80 13.07 -2.76
N ALA A 17 -16.10 13.80 -1.68
CA ALA A 17 -16.19 15.25 -1.70
C ALA A 17 -14.83 15.89 -2.01
N ALA A 18 -13.75 15.42 -1.39
CA ALA A 18 -12.40 15.92 -1.65
C ALA A 18 -11.96 15.69 -3.10
N GLN A 19 -12.25 14.51 -3.67
CA GLN A 19 -11.96 14.22 -5.08
C GLN A 19 -12.69 15.19 -6.01
N ARG A 20 -13.98 15.44 -5.75
CA ARG A 20 -14.77 16.43 -6.51
C ARG A 20 -14.22 17.84 -6.38
N MET A 21 -13.74 18.24 -5.21
CA MET A 21 -13.15 19.57 -5.01
C MET A 21 -11.88 19.76 -5.84
N ILE A 22 -11.03 18.72 -5.95
CA ILE A 22 -9.83 18.75 -6.80
C ILE A 22 -10.22 18.92 -8.27
N GLU A 23 -11.18 18.15 -8.76
CA GLU A 23 -11.66 18.24 -10.14
C GLU A 23 -12.28 19.61 -10.42
N GLN A 24 -13.12 20.12 -9.52
CA GLN A 24 -13.72 21.45 -9.67
C GLN A 24 -12.69 22.58 -9.65
N ALA A 25 -11.63 22.47 -8.86
CA ALA A 25 -10.54 23.44 -8.86
C ALA A 25 -9.80 23.46 -10.20
N ALA A 26 -9.64 22.31 -10.82
CA ALA A 26 -9.09 22.20 -12.17
C ALA A 26 -10.01 22.86 -13.20
N ASP A 27 -11.29 22.49 -13.19
CA ASP A 27 -12.27 22.93 -14.20
C ASP A 27 -12.59 24.43 -14.10
N ARG A 28 -12.75 24.95 -12.88
CA ARG A 28 -13.22 26.32 -12.64
C ARG A 28 -12.08 27.32 -12.52
N HIS A 29 -10.92 26.87 -12.07
CA HIS A 29 -9.82 27.77 -11.71
C HIS A 29 -8.50 27.42 -12.41
N GLY A 30 -8.43 26.34 -13.20
CA GLY A 30 -7.20 25.90 -13.85
C GLY A 30 -6.14 25.44 -12.85
N LEU A 31 -6.53 25.11 -11.62
CA LEU A 31 -5.61 24.74 -10.54
C LEU A 31 -5.51 23.22 -10.43
N TRP A 32 -4.34 22.67 -10.75
CA TRP A 32 -4.02 21.26 -10.53
C TRP A 32 -3.00 21.11 -9.39
N PRO A 33 -3.35 20.48 -8.26
CA PRO A 33 -2.41 20.31 -7.17
C PRO A 33 -1.33 19.30 -7.56
N ARG A 34 -0.05 19.64 -7.31
CA ARG A 34 1.05 18.67 -7.43
C ARG A 34 1.08 17.69 -6.26
N LYS A 35 0.63 18.12 -5.08
CA LYS A 35 0.72 17.41 -3.80
C LYS A 35 -0.61 17.53 -3.05
N LEU A 36 -1.04 16.44 -2.40
CA LEU A 36 -2.16 16.44 -1.45
C LEU A 36 -1.66 16.12 -0.05
N ILE A 37 -1.91 17.01 0.91
CA ILE A 37 -1.62 16.77 2.34
C ILE A 37 -2.93 16.43 3.04
N GLY A 38 -3.02 15.22 3.59
CA GLY A 38 -4.23 14.71 4.24
C GLY A 38 -3.95 13.95 5.53
N ASP A 39 -5.00 13.67 6.29
CA ASP A 39 -4.92 12.81 7.47
C ASP A 39 -5.09 11.33 7.11
N THR A 40 -5.07 10.46 8.12
CA THR A 40 -5.15 8.99 7.95
C THR A 40 -6.47 8.51 7.33
N GLY A 41 -7.52 9.35 7.26
CA GLY A 41 -8.75 9.14 6.50
C GLY A 41 -8.50 8.95 5.01
N TYR A 42 -7.50 9.63 4.47
CA TYR A 42 -7.12 9.57 3.06
C TYR A 42 -6.08 8.47 2.76
N GLY A 43 -5.59 7.75 3.78
CA GLY A 43 -4.54 6.73 3.66
C GLY A 43 -5.02 5.38 3.13
N SER A 44 -6.25 5.30 2.61
CA SER A 44 -6.81 4.07 2.05
C SER A 44 -6.17 3.74 0.71
N ALA A 45 -6.04 2.45 0.40
CA ALA A 45 -5.35 2.01 -0.82
C ALA A 45 -5.98 2.55 -2.10
N GLY A 46 -7.31 2.68 -2.15
CA GLY A 46 -8.02 3.20 -3.32
C GLY A 46 -7.83 4.70 -3.51
N VAL A 47 -7.83 5.48 -2.42
CA VAL A 47 -7.59 6.94 -2.48
C VAL A 47 -6.17 7.22 -2.97
N LEU A 48 -5.19 6.53 -2.41
CA LEU A 48 -3.80 6.68 -2.82
C LEU A 48 -3.59 6.28 -4.28
N ALA A 49 -4.26 5.21 -4.74
CA ALA A 49 -4.21 4.81 -6.14
C ALA A 49 -4.76 5.88 -7.08
N TRP A 50 -5.92 6.46 -6.73
CA TRP A 50 -6.53 7.53 -7.49
C TRP A 50 -5.60 8.75 -7.57
N LEU A 51 -5.02 9.17 -6.43
CA LEU A 51 -4.07 10.29 -6.40
C LEU A 51 -2.85 10.03 -7.28
N VAL A 52 -2.18 8.89 -7.10
CA VAL A 52 -0.89 8.61 -7.74
C VAL A 52 -1.07 8.21 -9.20
N HIS A 53 -1.89 7.20 -9.46
CA HIS A 53 -1.95 6.54 -10.77
C HIS A 53 -2.93 7.22 -11.73
N GLU A 54 -4.03 7.78 -11.23
CA GLU A 54 -5.03 8.42 -12.10
C GLU A 54 -4.80 9.92 -12.24
N ARG A 55 -4.28 10.58 -11.19
CA ARG A 55 -4.20 12.05 -11.13
C ARG A 55 -2.77 12.60 -11.09
N GLY A 56 -1.76 11.77 -10.89
CA GLY A 56 -0.36 12.20 -10.79
C GLY A 56 -0.10 13.16 -9.61
N ILE A 57 -0.89 13.06 -8.55
CA ILE A 57 -0.80 13.88 -7.34
C ILE A 57 0.00 13.12 -6.29
N GLU A 58 1.06 13.73 -5.77
CA GLU A 58 1.89 13.17 -4.70
C GLU A 58 1.10 13.10 -3.37
N PRO A 59 0.90 11.90 -2.79
CA PRO A 59 0.12 11.73 -1.57
C PRO A 59 0.99 11.94 -0.31
N HIS A 60 0.89 13.11 0.31
CA HIS A 60 1.45 13.40 1.63
C HIS A 60 0.46 13.03 2.72
N VAL A 61 0.19 11.73 2.84
CA VAL A 61 -0.83 11.18 3.73
C VAL A 61 -0.23 10.07 4.58
N PRO A 62 -0.35 10.11 5.92
CA PRO A 62 0.17 9.05 6.77
C PRO A 62 -0.53 7.71 6.49
N VAL A 63 0.26 6.68 6.20
CA VAL A 63 -0.20 5.30 5.95
C VAL A 63 0.28 4.38 7.06
N PHE A 64 -0.66 3.78 7.80
CA PHE A 64 -0.32 2.72 8.76
C PHE A 64 0.08 1.44 8.02
N ASP A 65 1.29 0.96 8.27
CA ASP A 65 1.70 -0.39 7.90
C ASP A 65 1.51 -1.34 9.08
N LYS A 66 0.49 -2.20 9.01
CA LYS A 66 0.23 -3.25 10.00
C LYS A 66 1.01 -4.55 9.70
N SER A 67 1.99 -4.50 8.79
CA SER A 67 2.79 -5.67 8.43
C SER A 67 4.01 -5.91 9.32
N ALA A 68 4.35 -4.91 10.15
CA ALA A 68 5.40 -5.03 11.16
C ALA A 68 5.16 -6.26 12.04
N ARG A 69 6.22 -6.99 12.35
CA ARG A 69 6.17 -8.22 13.14
C ARG A 69 7.05 -8.06 14.36
N SER A 70 6.48 -8.28 15.54
CA SER A 70 7.22 -8.26 16.81
C SER A 70 7.94 -9.57 17.13
N ASP A 71 7.82 -10.60 16.28
CA ASP A 71 8.36 -11.95 16.51
C ASP A 71 9.82 -12.12 16.05
N GLY A 72 10.49 -11.04 15.64
CA GLY A 72 11.88 -11.06 15.18
C GLY A 72 12.10 -11.73 13.81
N ALA A 73 11.02 -12.21 13.18
CA ALA A 73 11.06 -12.64 11.79
C ALA A 73 11.30 -11.43 10.89
N PHE A 74 11.83 -11.66 9.69
CA PHE A 74 11.98 -10.60 8.71
C PHE A 74 10.62 -9.92 8.48
N GLU A 75 10.60 -8.60 8.43
CA GLU A 75 9.43 -7.78 8.15
C GLU A 75 9.26 -7.57 6.64
N ARG A 76 8.28 -6.79 6.18
CA ARG A 76 8.19 -6.44 4.75
C ARG A 76 9.33 -5.51 4.33
N SER A 77 9.76 -4.62 5.23
CA SER A 77 10.87 -3.66 5.03
C SER A 77 12.20 -4.35 4.73
N ASP A 78 12.40 -5.59 5.21
CA ASP A 78 13.57 -6.40 4.89
C ASP A 78 13.56 -6.97 3.46
N PHE A 79 12.48 -6.78 2.70
CA PHE A 79 12.33 -7.28 1.34
C PHE A 79 12.40 -6.13 0.35
N THR A 80 13.18 -6.31 -0.70
CA THR A 80 13.30 -5.33 -1.78
C THR A 80 12.15 -5.50 -2.76
N LEU A 81 11.38 -4.44 -3.00
CA LEU A 81 10.33 -4.43 -4.02
C LEU A 81 10.90 -4.15 -5.40
N ASP A 82 10.53 -4.99 -6.36
CA ASP A 82 10.67 -4.76 -7.79
C ASP A 82 9.30 -4.29 -8.32
N TYR A 83 9.24 -3.02 -8.72
CA TYR A 83 8.01 -2.39 -9.20
C TYR A 83 7.61 -2.86 -10.60
N GLU A 84 8.56 -3.33 -11.43
CA GLU A 84 8.28 -3.75 -12.80
C GLU A 84 7.66 -5.16 -12.85
N ASP A 85 8.19 -6.08 -12.05
CA ASP A 85 7.74 -7.49 -11.98
C ASP A 85 6.64 -7.71 -10.91
N ASP A 86 6.24 -6.66 -10.18
CA ASP A 86 5.38 -6.74 -8.99
C ASP A 86 5.83 -7.86 -8.05
N SER A 87 7.12 -7.87 -7.72
CA SER A 87 7.75 -8.97 -6.97
C SER A 87 8.58 -8.45 -5.80
N TYR A 88 8.71 -9.26 -4.75
CA TYR A 88 9.64 -8.98 -3.66
C TYR A 88 10.84 -9.90 -3.74
N THR A 89 12.01 -9.37 -3.45
CA THR A 89 13.23 -10.15 -3.25
C THR A 89 13.53 -10.22 -1.75
N CYS A 90 13.63 -11.42 -1.19
CA CYS A 90 13.90 -11.61 0.24
C CYS A 90 15.38 -11.40 0.58
N PRO A 91 15.74 -11.28 1.87
CA PRO A 91 17.14 -11.17 2.34
C PRO A 91 18.07 -12.32 1.94
N ALA A 92 17.53 -13.44 1.45
CA ALA A 92 18.29 -14.57 0.91
C ALA A 92 18.40 -14.53 -0.63
N GLY A 93 17.98 -13.43 -1.28
CA GLY A 93 18.00 -13.26 -2.73
C GLY A 93 16.91 -14.03 -3.49
N LYS A 94 15.90 -14.57 -2.80
CA LYS A 94 14.83 -15.37 -3.43
C LYS A 94 13.61 -14.49 -3.74
N ARG A 95 13.00 -14.72 -4.90
CA ARG A 95 11.89 -13.92 -5.41
C ARG A 95 10.52 -14.46 -4.97
N LEU A 96 9.67 -13.56 -4.49
CA LEU A 96 8.29 -13.77 -4.12
C LEU A 96 7.44 -13.04 -5.15
N ARG A 97 6.67 -13.78 -5.94
CA ARG A 97 5.83 -13.22 -7.00
C ARG A 97 4.38 -13.63 -6.81
N PRO A 98 3.40 -12.86 -7.32
CA PRO A 98 2.02 -13.28 -7.33
C PRO A 98 1.93 -14.65 -8.02
N ARG A 99 1.21 -15.60 -7.43
CA ARG A 99 0.81 -16.77 -8.21
C ARG A 99 -0.10 -16.25 -9.30
N ASN A 100 0.35 -16.35 -10.55
CA ASN A 100 -0.45 -15.96 -11.71
C ASN A 100 -1.67 -16.90 -11.77
N ARG A 101 -2.74 -16.52 -11.06
CA ARG A 101 -4.04 -17.14 -11.23
C ARG A 101 -4.66 -16.35 -12.36
N ASN A 102 -4.49 -16.82 -13.59
CA ASN A 102 -5.32 -16.42 -14.72
C ASN A 102 -6.78 -16.67 -14.34
N PHE A 103 -7.42 -15.68 -13.73
CA PHE A 103 -8.87 -15.68 -13.59
C PHE A 103 -9.41 -15.11 -14.89
N ALA A 104 -10.18 -15.93 -15.62
CA ALA A 104 -10.79 -15.56 -16.90
C ALA A 104 -11.69 -14.31 -16.82
N SER A 105 -12.09 -13.90 -15.61
CA SER A 105 -12.83 -12.66 -15.37
C SER A 105 -12.21 -11.89 -14.21
N PRO A 106 -11.91 -10.59 -14.37
CA PRO A 106 -11.67 -9.69 -13.25
C PRO A 106 -12.92 -9.68 -12.38
N ARG A 107 -12.83 -10.13 -11.12
CA ARG A 107 -13.96 -10.00 -10.18
C ARG A 107 -14.22 -8.50 -9.99
N ARG A 108 -15.35 -7.99 -10.49
CA ARG A 108 -15.83 -6.63 -10.19
C ARG A 108 -16.02 -6.52 -8.67
N GLY A 109 -15.53 -5.45 -8.05
CA GLY A 109 -15.59 -5.22 -6.58
C GLY A 109 -14.32 -5.52 -5.78
N ARG A 110 -13.14 -5.52 -6.41
CA ARG A 110 -11.86 -5.94 -5.79
C ARG A 110 -10.99 -4.81 -5.22
N GLN A 111 -11.54 -3.62 -5.03
CA GLN A 111 -10.82 -2.46 -4.49
C GLN A 111 -10.26 -2.80 -3.10
N GLY A 112 -8.94 -2.66 -2.92
CA GLY A 112 -8.27 -2.88 -1.63
C GLY A 112 -8.00 -4.34 -1.20
N ARG A 113 -8.26 -5.37 -2.03
CA ARG A 113 -7.90 -6.74 -1.62
C ARG A 113 -6.38 -6.95 -1.63
N LEU A 114 -5.87 -7.37 -0.48
CA LEU A 114 -4.53 -7.93 -0.34
C LEU A 114 -4.43 -9.23 -1.14
N HIS A 115 -3.44 -9.32 -2.04
CA HIS A 115 -3.11 -10.54 -2.76
C HIS A 115 -1.79 -11.13 -2.24
N PRO A 116 -1.65 -12.47 -2.26
CA PRO A 116 -0.49 -13.13 -1.71
C PRO A 116 0.65 -13.30 -2.72
N LEU A 117 1.88 -13.01 -2.28
CA LEU A 117 3.13 -13.28 -2.98
C LEU A 117 3.91 -14.35 -2.19
N PRO A 118 3.74 -15.65 -2.50
CA PRO A 118 4.50 -16.71 -1.86
C PRO A 118 5.89 -16.87 -2.49
N SER A 119 6.87 -17.19 -1.64
CA SER A 119 8.14 -17.77 -2.10
C SER A 119 7.88 -19.23 -2.50
N PRO A 120 8.53 -19.76 -3.55
CA PRO A 120 8.52 -21.18 -3.82
C PRO A 120 9.02 -21.98 -2.61
N GLN A 121 8.37 -23.10 -2.29
CA GLN A 121 8.75 -23.92 -1.13
C GLN A 121 10.18 -24.47 -1.26
N GLN A 122 10.59 -24.81 -2.48
CA GLN A 122 11.94 -25.23 -2.82
C GLN A 122 13.01 -24.17 -2.53
N ASP A 123 12.67 -22.88 -2.64
CA ASP A 123 13.59 -21.79 -2.29
C ASP A 123 13.73 -21.61 -0.78
N CYS A 124 12.73 -22.05 -0.01
CA CYS A 124 12.76 -21.99 1.45
C CYS A 124 13.33 -23.25 2.10
N SER A 125 13.12 -24.44 1.51
CA SER A 125 13.45 -25.74 2.15
C SER A 125 14.92 -25.86 2.52
N GLY A 126 15.84 -25.40 1.67
CA GLY A 126 17.29 -25.40 1.92
C GLY A 126 17.86 -24.04 2.39
N CYS A 127 17.01 -23.08 2.74
CA CYS A 127 17.46 -21.73 3.06
C CYS A 127 17.96 -21.63 4.52
N ALA A 128 19.22 -21.22 4.71
CA ALA A 128 19.81 -21.00 6.04
C ALA A 128 19.06 -19.97 6.89
N ARG A 129 18.34 -19.04 6.26
CA ARG A 129 17.53 -18.01 6.95
C ARG A 129 16.12 -18.47 7.30
N LYS A 130 15.68 -19.67 6.89
CA LYS A 130 14.33 -20.20 7.15
C LYS A 130 13.95 -20.22 8.64
N PRO A 131 14.82 -20.64 9.60
CA PRO A 131 14.46 -20.68 11.01
C PRO A 131 14.01 -19.33 11.56
N ARG A 132 14.62 -18.23 11.11
CA ARG A 132 14.21 -16.87 11.45
C ARG A 132 13.06 -16.35 10.58
N CYS A 133 13.06 -16.66 9.28
CA CYS A 133 12.13 -16.08 8.31
C CYS A 133 10.69 -16.64 8.43
N THR A 134 10.58 -17.96 8.52
CA THR A 134 9.33 -18.71 8.65
C THR A 134 9.59 -20.02 9.40
N PRO A 135 9.66 -19.99 10.75
CA PRO A 135 9.96 -21.19 11.53
C PRO A 135 8.89 -22.28 11.38
N ILE A 136 7.62 -21.89 11.35
CA ILE A 136 6.47 -22.82 11.32
C ILE A 136 6.03 -23.13 9.89
N GLN A 137 6.07 -22.14 9.00
CA GLN A 137 5.48 -22.25 7.67
C GLN A 137 6.48 -22.85 6.67
N PRO A 138 6.01 -23.64 5.68
CA PRO A 138 6.89 -24.27 4.70
C PRO A 138 7.55 -23.25 3.76
N SER A 139 6.95 -22.07 3.59
CA SER A 139 7.47 -20.97 2.75
C SER A 139 7.01 -19.62 3.26
N ARG A 140 7.79 -18.58 2.96
CA ARG A 140 7.42 -17.18 3.21
C ARG A 140 6.30 -16.74 2.28
N LYS A 141 5.33 -16.00 2.82
CA LYS A 141 4.23 -15.40 2.06
C LYS A 141 4.04 -13.95 2.50
N LEU A 142 4.21 -13.02 1.58
CA LEU A 142 3.85 -11.63 1.79
C LEU A 142 2.44 -11.37 1.24
N THR A 143 1.75 -10.39 1.81
CA THR A 143 0.49 -9.87 1.29
C THR A 143 0.69 -8.43 0.85
N ARG A 144 0.20 -8.12 -0.35
CA ARG A 144 0.38 -6.83 -1.03
C ARG A 144 -0.98 -6.33 -1.51
N SER A 145 -1.27 -5.04 -1.38
CA SER A 145 -2.41 -4.44 -2.07
C SER A 145 -2.16 -4.40 -3.58
N ILE A 146 -3.20 -4.44 -4.41
CA ILE A 146 -3.07 -4.09 -5.84
C ILE A 146 -2.57 -2.66 -6.05
N HIS A 147 -2.74 -1.80 -5.05
CA HIS A 147 -2.30 -0.41 -5.03
C HIS A 147 -1.12 -0.19 -4.08
N GLU A 148 -0.33 -1.23 -3.79
CA GLU A 148 0.76 -1.09 -2.83
C GLU A 148 1.81 -0.09 -3.29
N GLY A 149 2.08 0.04 -4.60
CA GLY A 149 3.01 1.06 -5.10
C GLY A 149 2.63 2.49 -4.67
N ALA A 150 1.34 2.84 -4.73
CA ALA A 150 0.86 4.11 -4.21
C ALA A 150 0.98 4.23 -2.68
N ARG A 151 0.86 3.11 -1.95
CA ARG A 151 1.05 3.06 -0.49
C ARG A 151 2.53 3.18 -0.10
N ASP A 152 3.42 2.55 -0.86
CA ASP A 152 4.86 2.63 -0.69
C ASP A 152 5.34 4.06 -0.92
N LEU A 153 4.91 4.69 -2.02
CA LEU A 153 5.19 6.10 -2.29
C LEU A 153 4.71 7.01 -1.15
N ALA A 154 3.46 6.85 -0.70
CA ALA A 154 2.93 7.64 0.42
C ALA A 154 3.73 7.44 1.72
N ARG A 155 4.24 6.22 1.98
CA ARG A 155 5.12 5.96 3.13
C ARG A 155 6.48 6.63 2.99
N THR A 156 7.10 6.54 1.81
CA THR A 156 8.38 7.22 1.52
C THR A 156 8.23 8.73 1.73
N LEU A 157 7.21 9.34 1.12
CA LEU A 157 6.93 10.77 1.25
C LEU A 157 6.56 11.21 2.68
N SER A 158 6.01 10.30 3.50
CA SER A 158 5.72 10.58 4.91
C SER A 158 6.96 10.47 5.81
N GLN A 159 8.02 9.80 5.36
CA GLN A 159 9.29 9.66 6.09
C GLN A 159 10.29 10.76 5.72
N GLU A 160 10.11 11.44 4.59
CA GLU A 160 10.95 12.58 4.20
C GLU A 160 10.80 13.76 5.19
N ASP A 161 11.93 14.34 5.62
CA ASP A 161 12.03 15.37 6.67
C ASP A 161 11.14 16.61 6.42
N ALA A 162 10.83 16.91 5.15
CA ALA A 162 9.91 17.99 4.76
C ALA A 162 8.47 17.79 5.31
N TRP A 163 8.05 16.54 5.56
CA TRP A 163 6.75 16.22 6.15
C TRP A 163 6.71 16.48 7.66
N VAL A 164 7.82 16.23 8.37
CA VAL A 164 7.94 16.52 9.81
C VAL A 164 7.92 18.02 10.07
N ALA A 165 8.58 18.82 9.22
CA ALA A 165 8.58 20.28 9.29
C ALA A 165 7.19 20.88 8.97
N SER A 166 6.55 20.47 7.88
CA SER A 166 5.23 20.99 7.47
C SER A 166 4.10 20.68 8.47
N ARG A 167 4.17 19.57 9.23
CA ARG A 167 3.20 19.28 10.30
C ARG A 167 3.31 20.21 11.51
N ARG A 168 4.47 20.85 11.73
CA ARG A 168 4.70 21.80 12.84
C ARG A 168 4.32 23.24 12.48
N GLU A 169 4.08 23.53 11.21
CA GLU A 169 3.68 24.86 10.71
C GLU A 169 2.16 25.00 10.47
N ARG A 170 1.36 24.02 10.91
CA ARG A 170 -0.10 24.10 10.95
C ARG A 170 -0.59 24.71 12.25
#